data_AF-A0A060BVY8-F1
#
_entry.id   AF-A0A060BVY8-F1
#
_cell.length_a   1.000
_cell.length_b   1.000
_cell.length_c   1.000
_cell.angle_alpha   90.00
_cell.angle_beta   90.00
_cell.angle_gamma   90.00
#
_symmetry.space_group_name_H-M   'P 1'
#
loop_
_entity.id
_entity.type
_entity.pdbx_description
1 polymer ?
#
loop_
_entity_poly.entity_id
_entity_poly.type
_entity_poly.pdbx_seq_one_letter_code
_entity_poly.pdbx_strand_id
1 'polypeptide(L)' 'MKTLKNWTLRQQLDHHVELTVDGQHILCLYVLEENMFRVLLKRHGQLALDRTWSIAPQQDVPWEGRPREDLSGFSLPAWQ' A
#
# COMPACT_ATOMS: atom_id res chain seq x y z
N MET A 1 -20.01 -11.25 -0.18
CA MET A 1 -18.61 -10.76 -0.32
C MET A 1 -17.93 -11.52 -1.44
N LYS A 2 -17.26 -10.84 -2.37
CA LYS A 2 -16.47 -11.49 -3.44
C LYS A 2 -15.03 -11.69 -2.95
N THR A 3 -14.50 -12.90 -3.07
CA THR A 3 -13.06 -13.15 -2.85
C THR A 3 -12.26 -12.81 -4.10
N LEU A 4 -11.19 -12.04 -3.94
CA LEU A 4 -10.27 -11.70 -5.00
C LEU A 4 -9.22 -12.82 -5.13
N LYS A 5 -9.32 -13.65 -6.17
CA LYS A 5 -8.49 -14.86 -6.32
C LYS A 5 -7.62 -14.88 -7.57
N ASN A 6 -8.01 -14.13 -8.61
CA ASN A 6 -7.27 -14.09 -9.86
C ASN A 6 -6.34 -12.88 -9.83
N TRP A 7 -5.04 -13.13 -9.80
CA TRP A 7 -4.04 -12.08 -9.77
C TRP A 7 -2.84 -12.44 -10.63
N THR A 8 -2.19 -11.41 -11.16
CA THR A 8 -0.91 -11.51 -11.87
C THR A 8 0.04 -10.45 -11.32
N LEU A 9 1.33 -10.77 -11.23
CA LEU A 9 2.34 -9.80 -10.87
C LEU A 9 2.39 -8.70 -11.94
N ARG A 10 2.21 -7.45 -11.53
CA ARG A 10 2.28 -6.27 -12.40
C ARG A 10 3.67 -5.65 -12.35
N GLN A 11 4.18 -5.42 -11.13
CA GLN A 11 5.46 -4.77 -10.92
C GLN A 11 6.05 -5.20 -9.58
N GLN A 12 7.38 -5.29 -9.54
CA GLN A 12 8.16 -5.41 -8.31
C GLN A 12 8.98 -4.12 -8.15
N LEU A 13 8.89 -3.51 -6.98
CA LEU A 13 9.61 -2.31 -6.58
C LEU A 13 10.39 -2.61 -5.30
N ASP A 14 11.25 -1.68 -4.90
CA ASP A 14 12.18 -1.85 -3.79
C ASP A 14 11.50 -2.28 -2.48
N HIS A 15 10.33 -1.72 -2.17
CA HIS A 15 9.65 -1.94 -0.88
C HIS A 15 8.22 -2.51 -1.03
N HIS A 16 7.79 -2.82 -2.25
CA HIS A 16 6.48 -3.39 -2.49
C HIS A 16 6.35 -4.09 -3.84
N VAL A 17 5.35 -4.95 -3.93
CA VAL A 17 4.88 -5.49 -5.20
C VAL A 17 3.49 -4.96 -5.51
N GLU A 18 3.21 -4.80 -6.79
CA GLU A 18 1.88 -4.53 -7.30
C GLU A 18 1.38 -5.73 -8.10
N LEU A 19 0.14 -6.12 -7.84
CA LEU A 19 -0.56 -7.21 -8.53
C LEU A 19 -1.78 -6.64 -9.25
N THR A 20 -1.98 -7.03 -10.50
CA THR A 20 -3.26 -6.82 -11.17
C THR A 20 -4.23 -7.87 -10.67
N VAL A 21 -5.40 -7.47 -10.19
CA VAL A 21 -6.40 -8.36 -9.60
C VAL A 21 -7.72 -8.27 -10.36
N ASP A 22 -8.29 -9.43 -10.68
CA ASP A 22 -9.49 -9.59 -11.50
C ASP A 22 -9.44 -8.79 -12.83
N GLY A 23 -8.23 -8.54 -13.35
CA GLY A 23 -7.98 -7.82 -14.60
C GLY A 23 -8.22 -6.30 -14.56
N GLN A 24 -8.53 -5.72 -13.40
CA GLN A 24 -8.99 -4.32 -13.33
C GLN A 24 -8.56 -3.55 -12.08
N HIS A 25 -8.16 -4.22 -11.00
CA HIS A 25 -7.76 -3.55 -9.76
C HIS A 25 -6.27 -3.73 -9.52
N ILE A 26 -5.68 -2.84 -8.73
CA ILE A 26 -4.27 -2.97 -8.35
C ILE A 26 -4.23 -3.25 -6.85
N LEU A 27 -3.65 -4.39 -6.48
CA LEU A 27 -3.33 -4.73 -5.09
C LEU A 27 -1.85 -4.46 -4.87
N CYS A 28 -1.53 -3.60 -3.90
CA CYS A 28 -0.16 -3.29 -3.51
C CYS A 28 0.12 -3.93 -2.15
N LEU A 29 1.24 -4.65 -2.04
CA LEU A 29 1.71 -5.27 -0.82
C LEU A 29 3.06 -4.65 -0.45
N TYR A 30 3.07 -3.83 0.60
CA TYR A 30 4.25 -3.12 1.08
C TYR A 30 4.85 -3.82 2.29
N VAL A 31 6.18 -3.92 2.32
CA VAL A 31 6.95 -4.22 3.53
C VAL A 31 7.25 -2.87 4.19
N LEU A 32 6.67 -2.60 5.35
CA LEU A 32 6.88 -1.33 6.05
C LEU A 32 7.90 -1.47 7.17
N GLU A 33 7.79 -2.55 7.94
CA GLU A 33 8.68 -2.92 9.05
C GLU A 33 8.88 -4.43 9.05
N GLU A 34 9.82 -4.95 9.84
CA GLU A 34 10.15 -6.39 9.95
C GLU A 34 8.92 -7.29 10.12
N ASN A 35 7.92 -6.82 10.86
CA ASN A 35 6.70 -7.55 11.17
C ASN A 35 5.42 -6.81 10.75
N MET A 36 5.53 -5.83 9.83
CA MET A 36 4.39 -5.02 9.42
C MET A 36 4.32 -4.86 7.90
N PHE A 37 3.16 -5.26 7.37
CA PHE A 37 2.84 -5.10 5.96
C PHE A 37 1.64 -4.17 5.78
N ARG A 38 1.65 -3.38 4.71
CA ARG A 38 0.47 -2.64 4.25
C ARG A 38 -0.12 -3.33 3.03
N VAL A 39 -1.40 -3.66 3.13
CA VAL A 39 -2.22 -4.18 2.03
C VAL A 39 -3.11 -3.05 1.52
N LEU A 40 -2.93 -2.64 0.27
CA LEU A 40 -3.66 -1.53 -0.34
C LEU A 40 -4.35 -1.99 -1.63
N LEU A 41 -5.67 -1.85 -1.70
CA LEU A 41 -6.44 -2.13 -2.91
C LEU A 41 -6.86 -0.83 -3.59
N LYS A 42 -6.37 -0.59 -4.81
CA LYS A 42 -6.77 0.51 -5.69
C LYS A 42 -7.84 0.02 -6.66
N ARG A 43 -9.07 0.51 -6.52
CA ARG A 43 -10.18 0.14 -7.40
C ARG A 43 -10.00 0.84 -8.74
N HIS A 44 -9.96 0.07 -9.82
CA HIS A 44 -9.62 0.58 -11.17
C HIS A 44 -8.29 1.34 -11.18
N GLY A 45 -7.32 0.91 -10.37
CA GLY A 45 -6.03 1.57 -10.22
C GLY A 45 -6.06 2.89 -9.46
N GLN A 46 -7.20 3.28 -8.87
CA GLN A 46 -7.37 4.55 -8.16
C GLN A 46 -7.66 4.35 -6.67
N LEU A 47 -7.25 5.34 -5.86
CA LEU A 47 -7.64 5.44 -4.45
C LEU A 47 -8.96 6.21 -4.34
N ALA A 48 -9.87 5.70 -3.52
CA ALA A 48 -11.09 6.44 -3.18
C ALA A 48 -10.77 7.66 -2.29
N LEU A 49 -9.76 7.54 -1.43
CA LEU A 49 -9.19 8.61 -0.61
C LEU A 49 -7.67 8.47 -0.68
N ASP A 50 -7.03 9.48 -1.23
CA ASP A 50 -5.57 9.56 -1.40
C ASP A 50 -4.85 10.03 -0.13
N ARG A 51 -5.58 10.38 0.94
CA ARG A 51 -5.03 10.83 2.23
C ARG A 51 -5.47 9.96 3.42
N THR A 52 -4.73 10.08 4.52
CA THR A 52 -5.01 9.42 5.81
C THR A 52 -4.59 10.29 6.99
N TRP A 53 -5.25 10.11 8.14
CA TRP A 53 -4.97 10.76 9.42
C TRP A 53 -4.60 9.77 10.52
N SER A 54 -4.75 8.46 10.25
CA SER A 54 -4.60 7.42 11.27
C SER A 54 -3.26 6.70 11.23
N ILE A 55 -2.40 7.02 10.26
CA ILE A 55 -1.12 6.34 10.06
C ILE A 55 0.02 7.30 10.36
N ALA A 56 0.47 7.28 11.62
CA ALA A 56 1.48 8.17 12.20
C ALA A 56 2.74 7.34 12.59
N PRO A 57 3.61 6.97 11.63
CA PRO A 57 4.73 6.06 11.92
C PRO A 57 5.78 6.64 12.88
N GLN A 58 5.88 7.98 12.99
CA GLN A 58 6.83 8.65 13.88
C GLN A 58 6.16 9.71 14.75
N GLN A 59 5.49 10.67 14.11
CA GLN A 59 4.79 11.79 14.75
C GLN A 59 3.35 11.89 14.27
N ASP A 60 2.55 12.65 15.00
CA ASP A 60 1.16 12.90 14.64
C ASP A 60 1.00 13.44 13.22
N VAL A 61 -0.11 13.07 12.58
CA VAL A 61 -0.41 13.47 11.21
C VAL A 61 -0.95 14.91 11.19
N PRO A 62 -0.50 15.78 10.26
CA PRO A 62 -1.05 17.11 10.09
C PRO A 62 -2.58 17.13 9.85
N TRP A 63 -3.20 18.30 10.05
CA TRP A 63 -4.64 18.48 9.88
C TRP A 63 -5.12 18.16 8.45
N GLU A 64 -4.33 18.52 7.45
CA GLU A 64 -4.58 18.19 6.05
C GLU A 64 -4.45 16.69 5.75
N GLY A 65 -3.98 15.87 6.70
CA GLY A 65 -3.66 14.46 6.51
C GLY A 65 -2.32 14.30 5.80
N ARG A 66 -1.90 13.05 5.60
CA ARG A 66 -0.72 12.71 4.77
C ARG A 66 -1.12 11.84 3.58
N PRO A 67 -0.34 11.82 2.48
CA PRO A 67 -0.62 10.92 1.37
C PRO A 67 -0.67 9.47 1.84
N ARG A 68 -1.67 8.72 1.38
CA ARG A 68 -1.95 7.36 1.84
C ARG A 68 -0.84 6.38 1.47
N GLU A 69 -0.12 6.66 0.39
CA GLU A 69 0.97 5.82 -0.11
C GLU A 69 2.33 6.24 0.42
N ASP A 70 2.43 7.40 1.09
CA ASP A 70 3.68 7.91 1.65
C ASP A 70 4.30 6.88 2.61
N LEU A 71 5.59 6.64 2.39
CA LEU A 71 6.41 5.68 3.13
C LEU A 71 7.33 6.37 4.13
N SER A 72 7.34 7.71 4.16
CA SER A 72 8.14 8.44 5.13
C SER A 72 7.79 8.02 6.56
N GLY A 73 8.84 7.78 7.33
CA GLY A 73 8.74 7.40 8.72
C GLY A 73 8.82 5.89 9.00
N PHE A 74 8.67 5.04 7.98
CA PHE A 74 8.87 3.59 8.12
C PHE A 74 10.32 3.19 7.88
N SER A 75 10.77 2.07 8.46
CA SER A 75 12.16 1.60 8.28
C SER A 75 12.44 0.96 6.92
N LEU A 76 11.42 0.41 6.26
CA LEU A 76 11.50 -0.20 4.93
C LEU A 76 12.64 -1.22 4.80
N PRO A 77 12.61 -2.32 5.58
CA PRO A 77 13.71 -3.27 5.62
C PRO A 77 13.95 -3.87 4.23
N ALA A 78 15.22 -4.08 3.91
CA ALA A 78 15.61 -4.82 2.72
C ALA A 78 15.18 -6.28 2.84
N TRP A 79 14.73 -6.86 1.74
CA TRP A 79 14.35 -8.25 1.65
C TRP A 79 15.11 -8.88 0.48
N GLN A 80 15.66 -10.07 0.71
CA GLN A 80 16.42 -10.85 -0.28
C GLN A 80 15.73 -12.19 -0.52
#